data_AF-V7PCM9-F1
#
_entry.id   AF-V7PCM9-F1
#
_cell.length_a   1.000
_cell.length_b   1.000
_cell.length_c   1.000
_cell.angle_alpha   90.00
_cell.angle_beta   90.00
_cell.angle_gamma   90.00
#
_symmetry.space_group_name_H-M   'P 1'
#
loop_
_entity.id
_entity.type
_entity.pdbx_description
1 polymer ?
#
loop_
_entity_poly.entity_id
_entity_poly.type
_entity_poly.pdbx_seq_one_letter_code
_entity_poly.pdbx_strand_id
1 'polypeptide(L)'
;MNKIYMKTVFSLLGSFLYVNNKVIASDPFLRRSSSDNLISTFANGVSEDIYEQNTDVMCTDTEEAKKAEEIMKEAVTLLQQHAQSEEDYNLYHKYDEEATVYFKKHEDTDIGKLELKIRNPDHYNDIVKILWDPNGAKHFDGNFINGKLVRVYNPNLVIVQLRSRSLVGLAQEYLYALAYKVEVSENETIIVHASADIYDHNDTYEYSYRNTILESANSFQTEIDPEDDIVNGEIIKTYINLSGCIIKKEDEYVNLTCVNSIDVESPNMEDLILKVVKSIKMATISNLKNTFENN
;
A
#
# COMPACT_ATOMS: atom_id res chain seq x y z
N MET A 1 -55.39 42.57 -35.32
CA MET A 1 -54.61 41.56 -36.07
C MET A 1 -54.05 40.61 -35.03
N ASN A 2 -54.63 39.42 -34.81
CA ASN A 2 -54.49 38.22 -35.68
C ASN A 2 -53.01 38.06 -36.08
N LYS A 3 -52.32 36.96 -35.83
CA LYS A 3 -52.75 35.58 -35.58
C LYS A 3 -51.44 34.77 -35.57
N ILE A 4 -51.51 33.51 -35.10
CA ILE A 4 -50.71 32.38 -35.61
C ILE A 4 -49.28 32.23 -35.04
N TYR A 5 -48.86 31.12 -34.43
CA TYR A 5 -49.42 29.77 -34.21
C TYR A 5 -48.60 29.13 -33.05
N MET A 6 -49.26 28.52 -32.06
CA MET A 6 -49.33 27.06 -31.87
C MET A 6 -48.01 26.28 -31.98
N LYS A 7 -47.56 25.70 -30.87
CA LYS A 7 -47.81 24.26 -30.61
C LYS A 7 -47.49 23.86 -29.17
N THR A 8 -48.55 23.45 -28.48
CA THR A 8 -48.60 22.54 -27.34
C THR A 8 -47.78 21.27 -27.61
N VAL A 9 -46.92 20.83 -26.69
CA VAL A 9 -46.68 19.40 -26.40
C VAL A 9 -46.25 19.21 -24.95
N PHE A 10 -47.19 18.70 -24.16
CA PHE A 10 -47.09 17.74 -23.05
C PHE A 10 -46.08 17.93 -21.90
N SER A 11 -46.67 18.27 -20.75
CA SER A 11 -46.33 17.76 -19.43
C SER A 11 -46.34 16.23 -19.42
N LEU A 12 -45.25 15.60 -18.95
CA LEU A 12 -45.23 14.27 -18.34
C LEU A 12 -44.13 14.26 -17.28
N LEU A 13 -44.49 14.75 -16.09
CA LEU A 13 -43.80 14.46 -14.84
C LEU A 13 -44.08 12.97 -14.54
N GLY A 14 -43.24 12.10 -15.09
CA GLY A 14 -43.33 10.65 -14.91
C GLY A 14 -42.17 10.17 -14.05
N SER A 15 -42.49 9.81 -12.81
CA SER A 15 -41.62 9.17 -11.84
C SER A 15 -40.92 7.94 -12.42
N PHE A 16 -39.60 7.99 -12.57
CA PHE A 16 -38.77 6.78 -12.69
C PHE A 16 -38.11 6.51 -11.34
N LEU A 17 -38.91 5.99 -10.40
CA LEU A 17 -38.39 5.10 -9.37
C LEU A 17 -38.14 3.75 -10.04
N TYR A 18 -36.96 3.59 -10.64
CA TYR A 18 -36.51 2.28 -11.08
C TYR A 18 -35.93 1.55 -9.87
N VAL A 19 -36.82 0.81 -9.19
CA VAL A 19 -36.45 -0.25 -8.26
C VAL A 19 -35.73 -1.31 -9.08
N ASN A 20 -34.40 -1.40 -8.94
CA ASN A 20 -33.67 -2.57 -9.36
C ASN A 20 -33.36 -3.42 -8.12
N ASN A 21 -34.26 -4.37 -7.83
CA ASN A 21 -33.97 -5.49 -6.95
C ASN A 21 -32.96 -6.38 -7.69
N LYS A 22 -31.67 -6.16 -7.45
CA LYS A 22 -30.66 -7.19 -7.67
C LYS A 22 -30.19 -7.66 -6.30
N VAL A 23 -30.72 -8.82 -5.93
CA VAL A 23 -30.30 -9.65 -4.81
C VAL A 23 -28.78 -9.69 -4.78
N ILE A 24 -28.18 -9.00 -3.81
CA ILE A 24 -26.79 -9.24 -3.42
C ILE A 24 -26.82 -10.60 -2.73
N ALA A 25 -26.37 -11.62 -3.44
CA ALA A 25 -25.99 -12.88 -2.83
C ALA A 25 -24.88 -12.56 -1.83
N SER A 26 -25.26 -12.48 -0.57
CA SER A 26 -24.34 -12.40 0.56
C SER A 26 -23.64 -13.74 0.62
N ASP A 27 -22.36 -13.77 0.24
CA ASP A 27 -21.52 -14.93 0.44
C ASP A 27 -21.41 -15.21 1.96
N PRO A 28 -21.64 -16.42 2.48
CA PRO A 28 -21.78 -16.65 3.91
C PRO A 28 -20.45 -16.75 4.69
N PHE A 29 -19.31 -16.40 4.09
CA PHE A 29 -18.00 -16.65 4.70
C PHE A 29 -17.58 -15.67 5.80
N LEU A 30 -18.32 -14.58 6.03
CA LEU A 30 -18.13 -13.74 7.22
C LEU A 30 -19.01 -14.21 8.39
N ARG A 31 -18.87 -15.49 8.75
CA ARG A 31 -19.44 -16.00 10.00
C ARG A 31 -18.38 -15.97 11.10
N ARG A 32 -18.35 -14.84 11.80
CA ARG A 32 -18.18 -14.75 13.26
C ARG A 32 -17.01 -15.57 13.83
N SER A 33 -15.79 -15.08 13.66
CA SER A 33 -14.72 -15.40 14.61
C SER A 33 -14.95 -14.54 15.86
N SER A 34 -15.23 -15.17 17.00
CA SER A 34 -15.34 -14.50 18.29
C SER A 34 -13.99 -13.88 18.66
N SER A 35 -14.04 -12.63 19.07
CA SER A 35 -12.92 -11.70 19.32
C SER A 35 -11.92 -12.08 20.41
N ASP A 36 -12.02 -13.23 21.07
CA ASP A 36 -11.38 -13.39 22.39
C ASP A 36 -10.39 -14.56 22.51
N ASN A 37 -9.92 -15.20 21.41
CA ASN A 37 -8.96 -16.33 21.53
C ASN A 37 -7.98 -16.58 20.36
N LEU A 38 -7.69 -15.59 19.51
CA LEU A 38 -6.79 -15.77 18.35
C LEU A 38 -5.34 -15.28 18.53
N ILE A 39 -4.88 -15.07 19.77
CA ILE A 39 -3.46 -14.69 19.98
C ILE A 39 -2.50 -15.89 19.87
N SER A 40 -2.94 -17.15 19.84
CA SER A 40 -2.01 -18.28 20.09
C SER A 40 -1.87 -19.38 19.04
N THR A 41 -2.20 -19.17 17.76
CA THR A 41 -1.82 -20.21 16.78
C THR A 41 -1.65 -19.62 15.38
N PHE A 42 -0.43 -19.75 14.84
CA PHE A 42 0.04 -19.32 13.51
C PHE A 42 0.57 -17.88 13.37
N ALA A 43 1.28 -17.37 14.39
CA ALA A 43 2.30 -16.35 14.17
C ALA A 43 3.52 -17.03 13.51
N ASN A 44 3.77 -16.75 12.23
CA ASN A 44 4.97 -17.18 11.53
C ASN A 44 6.23 -16.74 12.30
N GLY A 45 7.22 -17.64 12.45
CA GLY A 45 8.43 -17.39 13.24
C GLY A 45 9.17 -16.09 12.91
N VAL A 46 9.14 -15.63 11.65
CA VAL A 46 9.79 -14.37 11.23
C VAL A 46 9.15 -13.13 11.86
N SER A 47 7.82 -13.10 11.97
CA SER A 47 7.13 -11.97 12.64
C SER A 47 7.48 -11.92 14.11
N GLU A 48 7.53 -13.09 14.76
CA GLU A 48 7.87 -13.21 16.17
C GLU A 48 9.35 -12.88 16.40
N ASP A 49 10.26 -13.36 15.55
CA ASP A 49 11.71 -13.07 15.64
C ASP A 49 11.98 -11.56 15.52
N ILE A 50 11.32 -10.90 14.56
CA ILE A 50 11.42 -9.43 14.40
C ILE A 50 10.80 -8.72 15.61
N TYR A 51 9.66 -9.22 16.12
CA TYR A 51 8.97 -8.66 17.28
C TYR A 51 9.82 -8.74 18.55
N GLU A 52 10.38 -9.91 18.85
CA GLU A 52 11.22 -10.18 20.04
C GLU A 52 12.50 -9.34 20.05
N GLN A 53 13.06 -9.02 18.88
CA GLN A 53 14.26 -8.18 18.76
C GLN A 53 13.97 -6.68 18.90
N ASN A 54 12.70 -6.25 18.88
CA ASN A 54 12.29 -4.85 18.85
C ASN A 54 11.40 -4.47 20.04
N THR A 55 11.58 -5.13 21.20
CA THR A 55 10.81 -4.83 22.42
C THR A 55 10.93 -3.39 22.90
N ASP A 56 12.03 -2.71 22.56
CA ASP A 56 12.29 -1.33 22.99
C ASP A 56 11.38 -0.31 22.30
N VAL A 57 10.77 -0.65 21.16
CA VAL A 57 9.86 0.22 20.41
C VAL A 57 8.39 -0.24 20.48
N MET A 58 8.06 -1.05 21.50
CA MET A 58 6.69 -1.51 21.73
C MET A 58 5.79 -0.34 22.12
N CYS A 59 4.66 -0.23 21.43
CA CYS A 59 3.66 0.78 21.76
C CYS A 59 2.93 0.38 23.05
N THR A 60 2.90 1.29 24.03
CA THR A 60 2.14 1.12 25.28
C THR A 60 0.77 1.78 25.23
N ASP A 61 0.49 2.59 24.20
CA ASP A 61 -0.80 3.25 24.01
C ASP A 61 -1.79 2.29 23.30
N THR A 62 -2.76 1.81 24.06
CA THR A 62 -3.76 0.87 23.55
C THR A 62 -4.75 1.51 22.57
N GLU A 63 -5.02 2.81 22.69
CA GLU A 63 -5.95 3.49 21.80
C GLU A 63 -5.29 3.79 20.45
N GLU A 64 -4.01 4.17 20.46
CA GLU A 64 -3.20 4.27 19.25
C GLU A 64 -3.14 2.92 18.51
N ALA A 65 -2.86 1.83 19.24
CA ALA A 65 -2.79 0.49 18.66
C ALA A 65 -4.10 0.06 18.00
N LYS A 66 -5.25 0.29 18.67
CA LYS A 66 -6.58 0.01 18.09
C LYS A 66 -6.82 0.81 16.82
N LYS A 67 -6.49 2.11 16.85
CA LYS A 67 -6.67 3.00 15.70
C LYS A 67 -5.80 2.59 14.52
N ALA A 68 -4.55 2.20 14.77
CA ALA A 68 -3.65 1.67 13.75
C ALA A 68 -4.23 0.40 13.11
N GLU A 69 -4.79 -0.50 13.92
CA GLU A 69 -5.41 -1.73 13.43
C GLU A 69 -6.67 -1.45 12.58
N GLU A 70 -7.55 -0.55 13.02
CA GLU A 70 -8.74 -0.14 12.27
C GLU A 70 -8.38 0.43 10.90
N ILE A 71 -7.43 1.37 10.86
CA ILE A 71 -6.96 2.01 9.62
C ILE A 71 -6.31 0.98 8.69
N MET A 72 -5.49 0.07 9.21
CA MET A 72 -4.80 -0.91 8.36
C MET A 72 -5.73 -2.03 7.86
N LYS A 73 -6.84 -2.31 8.55
CA LYS A 73 -7.91 -3.17 8.00
C LYS A 73 -8.61 -2.52 6.80
N GLU A 74 -8.84 -1.21 6.86
CA GLU A 74 -9.33 -0.45 5.71
C GLU A 74 -8.30 -0.45 4.57
N ALA A 75 -7.02 -0.25 4.87
CA ALA A 75 -5.93 -0.31 3.89
C ALA A 75 -5.87 -1.65 3.14
N VAL A 76 -6.04 -2.78 3.85
CA VAL A 76 -6.13 -4.12 3.22
C VAL A 76 -7.30 -4.18 2.24
N THR A 77 -8.46 -3.68 2.65
CA THR A 77 -9.67 -3.68 1.80
C THR A 77 -9.46 -2.85 0.53
N LEU A 78 -8.88 -1.66 0.65
CA LEU A 78 -8.55 -0.81 -0.50
C LEU A 78 -7.51 -1.48 -1.40
N LEU A 79 -6.47 -2.09 -0.83
CA LEU A 79 -5.45 -2.80 -1.61
C LEU A 79 -6.08 -3.92 -2.45
N GLN A 80 -6.97 -4.72 -1.85
CA GLN A 80 -7.71 -5.77 -2.55
C GLN A 80 -8.58 -5.23 -3.68
N GLN A 81 -9.33 -4.15 -3.44
CA GLN A 81 -10.14 -3.49 -4.46
C GLN A 81 -9.27 -3.00 -5.64
N HIS A 82 -8.15 -2.35 -5.35
CA HIS A 82 -7.24 -1.84 -6.38
C HIS A 82 -6.50 -2.94 -7.15
N ALA A 83 -6.17 -4.05 -6.48
CA ALA A 83 -5.50 -5.19 -7.09
C ALA A 83 -6.42 -5.99 -8.02
N GLN A 84 -7.66 -6.25 -7.58
CA GLN A 84 -8.64 -7.06 -8.32
C GLN A 84 -9.34 -6.29 -9.45
N SER A 85 -9.38 -4.95 -9.37
CA SER A 85 -10.01 -4.11 -10.39
C SER A 85 -9.22 -4.12 -11.70
N GLU A 86 -9.91 -4.41 -12.80
CA GLU A 86 -9.46 -4.11 -14.17
C GLU A 86 -9.98 -2.75 -14.66
N GLU A 87 -11.00 -2.21 -13.99
CA GLU A 87 -11.63 -0.94 -14.35
C GLU A 87 -10.64 0.23 -14.27
N ASP A 88 -10.63 1.04 -15.33
CA ASP A 88 -9.80 2.24 -15.53
C ASP A 88 -8.27 2.06 -15.50
N TYR A 89 -7.77 0.83 -15.36
CA TYR A 89 -6.35 0.54 -15.48
C TYR A 89 -5.93 0.48 -16.95
N ASN A 90 -5.02 1.38 -17.32
CA ASN A 90 -4.39 1.38 -18.62
C ASN A 90 -3.03 0.70 -18.54
N LEU A 91 -2.74 -0.18 -19.49
CA LEU A 91 -1.41 -0.77 -19.65
C LEU A 91 -0.40 0.36 -19.85
N TYR A 92 0.64 0.37 -19.02
CA TYR A 92 1.73 1.33 -19.11
C TYR A 92 2.97 0.70 -19.73
N HIS A 93 3.42 -0.44 -19.19
CA HIS A 93 4.59 -1.12 -19.69
C HIS A 93 4.55 -2.62 -19.38
N LYS A 94 5.01 -3.43 -20.34
CA LYS A 94 5.25 -4.86 -20.15
C LYS A 94 6.76 -5.09 -20.21
N TYR A 95 7.36 -5.45 -19.08
CA TYR A 95 8.81 -5.66 -18.98
C TYR A 95 9.20 -7.01 -19.58
N ASP A 96 8.45 -8.06 -19.24
CA ASP A 96 8.60 -9.41 -19.77
C ASP A 96 7.24 -10.15 -19.75
N GLU A 97 7.22 -11.46 -20.03
CA GLU A 97 5.97 -12.26 -20.03
C GLU A 97 5.30 -12.37 -18.65
N GLU A 98 6.03 -12.08 -17.59
CA GLU A 98 5.70 -12.35 -16.21
C GLU A 98 5.62 -11.06 -15.37
N ALA A 99 5.96 -9.89 -15.91
CA ALA A 99 5.95 -8.61 -15.21
C ALA A 99 5.31 -7.50 -16.06
N THR A 100 4.13 -7.03 -15.64
CA THR A 100 3.36 -5.99 -16.35
C THR A 100 2.87 -4.91 -15.40
N VAL A 101 3.06 -3.64 -15.80
CA VAL A 101 2.66 -2.45 -15.03
C VAL A 101 1.50 -1.73 -15.71
N TYR A 102 0.52 -1.37 -14.90
CA TYR A 102 -0.68 -0.62 -15.25
C TYR A 102 -0.77 0.64 -14.39
N PHE A 103 -1.49 1.64 -14.87
CA PHE A 103 -1.84 2.81 -14.08
C PHE A 103 -3.31 3.16 -14.26
N LYS A 104 -3.93 3.63 -13.19
CA LYS A 104 -5.17 4.40 -13.23
C LYS A 104 -5.01 5.71 -12.47
N LYS A 105 -5.91 6.66 -12.74
CA LYS A 105 -6.07 7.84 -11.90
C LYS A 105 -7.24 7.61 -10.96
N HIS A 106 -7.03 7.91 -9.68
CA HIS A 106 -8.09 8.06 -8.70
C HIS A 106 -8.08 9.53 -8.28
N GLU A 107 -9.08 10.28 -8.74
CA GLU A 107 -9.06 11.75 -8.73
C GLU A 107 -7.78 12.27 -9.42
N ASP A 108 -6.98 13.07 -8.73
CA ASP A 108 -5.70 13.59 -9.23
C ASP A 108 -4.50 12.69 -8.86
N THR A 109 -4.73 11.55 -8.19
CA THR A 109 -3.67 10.65 -7.71
C THR A 109 -3.48 9.46 -8.65
N ASP A 110 -2.26 9.28 -9.17
CA ASP A 110 -1.90 8.06 -9.90
C ASP A 110 -1.78 6.86 -8.94
N ILE A 111 -2.39 5.75 -9.34
CA ILE A 111 -2.27 4.44 -8.69
C ILE A 111 -1.71 3.47 -9.72
N GLY A 112 -0.53 2.93 -9.43
CA GLY A 112 0.07 1.89 -10.25
C GLY A 112 -0.28 0.49 -9.73
N LYS A 113 -0.33 -0.47 -10.66
CA LYS A 113 -0.52 -1.89 -10.38
C LYS A 113 0.53 -2.70 -11.13
N LEU A 114 1.23 -3.57 -10.43
CA LEU A 114 2.17 -4.54 -10.98
C LEU A 114 1.58 -5.93 -10.85
N GLU A 115 1.52 -6.64 -11.97
CA GLU A 115 1.28 -8.07 -12.02
C GLU A 115 2.61 -8.77 -12.26
N LEU A 116 3.01 -9.63 -11.33
CA LEU A 116 4.31 -10.30 -11.31
C LEU A 116 4.14 -11.80 -11.03
N LYS A 117 4.81 -12.63 -11.83
CA LYS A 117 4.92 -14.08 -11.60
C LYS A 117 6.36 -14.46 -11.30
N ILE A 118 6.57 -15.20 -10.22
CA ILE A 118 7.86 -15.78 -9.86
C ILE A 118 7.71 -17.30 -9.93
N ARG A 119 8.47 -17.96 -10.82
CA ARG A 119 8.42 -19.42 -11.00
C ARG A 119 8.76 -20.16 -9.71
N ASN A 120 8.34 -21.41 -9.64
CA ASN A 120 8.54 -22.30 -8.50
C ASN A 120 7.74 -21.86 -7.25
N PRO A 121 6.65 -22.56 -6.92
CA PRO A 121 5.77 -22.17 -5.82
C PRO A 121 6.43 -22.32 -4.43
N ASP A 122 7.56 -23.03 -4.33
CA ASP A 122 8.29 -23.20 -3.08
C ASP A 122 8.93 -21.90 -2.58
N HIS A 123 9.08 -20.89 -3.44
CA HIS A 123 9.58 -19.55 -3.05
C HIS A 123 8.54 -18.71 -2.29
N TYR A 124 7.30 -19.18 -2.13
CA TYR A 124 6.23 -18.41 -1.48
C TYR A 124 6.63 -17.87 -0.10
N ASN A 125 7.14 -18.75 0.78
CA ASN A 125 7.51 -18.35 2.14
C ASN A 125 8.68 -17.37 2.16
N ASP A 126 9.65 -17.55 1.27
CA ASP A 126 10.81 -16.66 1.15
C ASP A 126 10.40 -15.29 0.63
N ILE A 127 9.49 -15.23 -0.35
CA ILE A 127 8.93 -13.97 -0.86
C ILE A 127 8.18 -13.23 0.24
N VAL A 128 7.30 -13.91 0.98
CA VAL A 128 6.59 -13.31 2.11
C VAL A 128 7.56 -12.79 3.17
N LYS A 129 8.61 -13.57 3.48
CA LYS A 129 9.66 -13.17 4.41
C LYS A 129 10.41 -11.91 3.95
N ILE A 130 10.85 -11.88 2.70
CA ILE A 130 11.56 -10.73 2.13
C ILE A 130 10.65 -9.50 2.13
N LEU A 131 9.41 -9.62 1.69
CA LEU A 131 8.50 -8.47 1.60
C LEU A 131 8.04 -7.94 2.96
N TRP A 132 8.10 -8.75 4.03
CA TRP A 132 7.76 -8.33 5.39
C TRP A 132 8.95 -7.73 6.15
N ASP A 133 10.18 -8.13 5.83
CA ASP A 133 11.38 -7.61 6.47
C ASP A 133 11.58 -6.12 6.12
N PRO A 134 11.72 -5.21 7.11
CA PRO A 134 12.04 -3.80 6.85
C PRO A 134 13.27 -3.58 5.97
N ASN A 135 14.20 -4.54 5.92
CA ASN A 135 15.40 -4.51 5.08
C ASN A 135 15.31 -5.39 3.83
N GLY A 136 14.18 -6.05 3.57
CA GLY A 136 14.04 -6.98 2.47
C GLY A 136 14.15 -6.34 1.08
N ALA A 137 13.87 -5.04 0.97
CA ALA A 137 14.10 -4.29 -0.26
C ALA A 137 15.57 -4.32 -0.75
N LYS A 138 16.55 -4.63 0.12
CA LYS A 138 17.96 -4.85 -0.29
C LYS A 138 18.12 -5.96 -1.34
N HIS A 139 17.17 -6.88 -1.43
CA HIS A 139 17.20 -7.99 -2.39
C HIS A 139 16.82 -7.57 -3.82
N PHE A 140 16.09 -6.46 -3.99
CA PHE A 140 15.49 -6.13 -5.29
C PHE A 140 15.55 -4.64 -5.67
N ASP A 141 15.80 -3.73 -4.73
CA ASP A 141 15.95 -2.30 -4.99
C ASP A 141 17.38 -1.82 -4.69
N GLY A 142 18.12 -1.49 -5.74
CA GLY A 142 19.48 -0.96 -5.63
C GLY A 142 19.57 0.46 -5.06
N ASN A 143 18.44 1.17 -4.91
CA ASN A 143 18.40 2.48 -4.27
C ASN A 143 18.05 2.39 -2.78
N PHE A 144 17.58 1.24 -2.31
CA PHE A 144 17.26 1.05 -0.91
C PHE A 144 18.52 1.15 -0.04
N ILE A 145 18.44 1.89 1.06
CA ILE A 145 19.56 2.10 1.99
C ILE A 145 19.38 1.18 3.19
N ASN A 146 18.33 1.40 3.97
CA ASN A 146 17.98 0.60 5.13
C ASN A 146 16.52 0.80 5.54
N GLY A 147 16.06 -0.07 6.43
CA GLY A 147 14.78 0.08 7.11
C GLY A 147 14.89 -0.39 8.55
N LYS A 148 14.02 0.13 9.41
CA LYS A 148 13.94 -0.25 10.82
C LYS A 148 12.51 -0.16 11.34
N LEU A 149 12.22 -0.90 12.40
CA LEU A 149 11.00 -0.72 13.17
C LEU A 149 11.17 0.47 14.10
N VAL A 150 10.20 1.38 14.09
CA VAL A 150 10.17 2.54 15.00
C VAL A 150 8.98 2.50 15.95
N ARG A 151 8.01 1.62 15.67
CA ARG A 151 6.93 1.29 16.59
C ARG A 151 6.40 -0.11 16.32
N VAL A 152 6.06 -0.85 17.37
CA VAL A 152 5.46 -2.18 17.27
C VAL A 152 4.15 -2.22 18.04
N TYR A 153 3.05 -2.57 17.37
CA TYR A 153 1.76 -2.78 18.01
C TYR A 153 1.52 -4.26 18.27
N ASN A 154 1.86 -5.11 17.30
CA ASN A 154 1.86 -6.56 17.40
C ASN A 154 2.79 -7.16 16.30
N PRO A 155 3.04 -8.49 16.28
CA PRO A 155 3.96 -9.10 15.31
C PRO A 155 3.60 -8.91 13.83
N ASN A 156 2.38 -8.47 13.53
CA ASN A 156 1.88 -8.25 12.17
C ASN A 156 1.58 -6.79 11.87
N LEU A 157 1.66 -5.87 12.85
CA LEU A 157 1.32 -4.46 12.71
C LEU A 157 2.37 -3.58 13.38
N VAL A 158 3.08 -2.79 12.58
CA VAL A 158 4.24 -1.98 13.01
C VAL A 158 4.24 -0.63 12.30
N ILE A 159 5.05 0.33 12.79
CA ILE A 159 5.53 1.45 11.99
C ILE A 159 6.97 1.16 11.58
N VAL A 160 7.22 1.22 10.28
CA VAL A 160 8.56 1.14 9.69
C VAL A 160 9.05 2.54 9.31
N GLN A 161 10.35 2.78 9.51
CA GLN A 161 11.08 3.85 8.83
C GLN A 161 11.85 3.20 7.67
N LEU A 162 11.69 3.70 6.46
CA LEU A 162 12.43 3.25 5.28
C LEU A 162 13.25 4.40 4.71
N ARG A 163 14.48 4.12 4.31
CA ARG A 163 15.38 5.10 3.67
C ARG A 163 15.86 4.60 2.32
N SER A 164 15.89 5.50 1.34
CA SER A 164 16.31 5.19 -0.03
C SER A 164 17.02 6.37 -0.68
N ARG A 165 17.75 6.13 -1.76
CA ARG A 165 18.23 7.19 -2.66
C ARG A 165 17.09 7.60 -3.58
N SER A 166 16.93 8.91 -3.79
CA SER A 166 15.99 9.40 -4.77
C SER A 166 16.38 8.94 -6.17
N LEU A 167 15.37 8.60 -6.98
CA LEU A 167 15.57 8.42 -8.42
C LEU A 167 15.75 9.76 -9.14
N VAL A 168 15.45 10.88 -8.47
CA VAL A 168 15.54 12.23 -9.01
C VAL A 168 16.63 12.98 -8.24
N GLY A 169 17.77 13.21 -8.90
CA GLY A 169 18.91 13.89 -8.29
C GLY A 169 19.76 12.98 -7.39
N LEU A 170 20.40 13.58 -6.39
CA LEU A 170 21.36 12.89 -5.50
C LEU A 170 20.88 12.84 -4.04
N ALA A 171 19.65 13.24 -3.77
CA ALA A 171 19.11 13.31 -2.42
C ALA A 171 18.81 11.92 -1.85
N GLN A 172 18.86 11.81 -0.52
CA GLN A 172 18.27 10.68 0.18
C GLN A 172 16.84 11.03 0.60
N GLU A 173 15.99 10.01 0.60
CA GLU A 173 14.59 10.08 0.98
C GLU A 173 14.37 9.17 2.19
N TYR A 174 13.45 9.56 3.06
CA TYR A 174 12.90 8.70 4.09
C TYR A 174 11.38 8.80 4.13
N LEU A 175 10.75 7.78 4.71
CA LEU A 175 9.33 7.78 5.00
C LEU A 175 9.05 6.96 6.25
N TYR A 176 7.92 7.26 6.87
CA TYR A 176 7.29 6.40 7.86
C TYR A 176 6.02 5.78 7.29
N ALA A 177 5.79 4.51 7.56
CA ALA A 177 4.56 3.82 7.16
C ALA A 177 4.11 2.84 8.23
N LEU A 178 2.79 2.80 8.47
CA LEU A 178 2.15 1.64 9.07
C LEU A 178 2.29 0.49 8.09
N ALA A 179 2.79 -0.65 8.57
CA ALA A 179 2.91 -1.89 7.82
C ALA A 179 2.04 -2.96 8.47
N TYR A 180 1.20 -3.64 7.68
CA TYR A 180 0.30 -4.67 8.17
C TYR A 180 0.38 -5.93 7.30
N LYS A 181 0.61 -7.07 7.95
CA LYS A 181 0.62 -8.39 7.33
C LYS A 181 -0.62 -9.18 7.72
N VAL A 182 -1.32 -9.71 6.73
CA VAL A 182 -2.50 -10.56 6.91
C VAL A 182 -2.28 -11.88 6.18
N GLU A 183 -2.23 -12.96 6.94
CA GLU A 183 -2.31 -14.30 6.38
C GLU A 183 -3.80 -14.62 6.12
N VAL A 184 -4.17 -14.67 4.84
CA VAL A 184 -5.56 -14.93 4.41
C VAL A 184 -5.83 -16.43 4.39
N SER A 185 -4.83 -17.19 3.92
CA SER A 185 -4.81 -18.65 3.94
C SER A 185 -3.36 -19.14 3.89
N GLU A 186 -3.17 -20.45 4.02
CA GLU A 186 -1.88 -21.12 3.82
C GLU A 186 -1.20 -20.84 2.46
N ASN A 187 -1.97 -20.37 1.47
CA ASN A 187 -1.46 -20.03 0.13
C ASN A 187 -1.61 -18.54 -0.23
N GLU A 188 -2.07 -17.69 0.69
CA GLU A 188 -2.33 -16.28 0.38
C GLU A 188 -1.99 -15.37 1.55
N THR A 189 -1.09 -14.42 1.31
CA THR A 189 -0.68 -13.40 2.27
C THR A 189 -0.80 -12.02 1.64
N ILE A 190 -1.27 -11.05 2.42
CA ILE A 190 -1.33 -9.64 2.05
C ILE A 190 -0.36 -8.88 2.93
N ILE A 191 0.47 -8.04 2.33
CA ILE A 191 1.31 -7.07 3.03
C ILE A 191 0.97 -5.69 2.48
N VAL A 192 0.57 -4.79 3.38
CA VAL A 192 0.15 -3.42 3.01
C VAL A 192 0.86 -2.39 3.87
N HIS A 193 1.16 -1.25 3.25
CA HIS A 193 1.83 -0.10 3.81
C HIS A 193 1.02 1.16 3.50
N ALA A 194 0.88 2.03 4.49
CA ALA A 194 0.36 3.37 4.31
C ALA A 194 1.06 4.33 5.28
N SER A 195 1.47 5.49 4.81
CA SER A 195 1.97 6.56 5.68
C SER A 195 0.83 7.15 6.49
N ALA A 196 1.17 7.67 7.66
CA ALA A 196 0.29 8.40 8.57
C ALA A 196 0.89 9.78 8.91
N ASP A 197 0.18 10.59 9.68
CA ASP A 197 0.64 11.91 10.12
C ASP A 197 1.66 11.74 11.28
N ILE A 198 2.91 11.52 10.92
CA ILE A 198 4.00 11.26 11.87
C ILE A 198 4.78 12.54 12.15
N TYR A 199 4.76 12.97 13.40
CA TYR A 199 5.60 14.06 13.89
C TYR A 199 6.99 13.54 14.26
N ASP A 200 8.01 14.10 13.62
CA ASP A 200 9.41 13.68 13.69
C ASP A 200 10.37 14.87 13.87
N HIS A 201 9.86 15.98 14.42
CA HIS A 201 10.60 17.21 14.71
C HIS A 201 11.36 17.84 13.53
N ASN A 202 11.04 17.45 12.29
CA ASN A 202 11.61 18.07 11.11
C ASN A 202 10.77 19.29 10.69
N ASP A 203 11.20 20.47 11.12
CA ASP A 203 10.53 21.74 10.79
C ASP A 203 10.96 22.31 9.42
N THR A 204 11.78 21.59 8.65
CA THR A 204 12.32 22.09 7.36
C THR A 204 11.29 22.03 6.24
N TYR A 205 10.35 21.09 6.32
CA TYR A 205 9.32 20.86 5.31
C TYR A 205 7.96 21.35 5.83
N GLU A 206 7.45 22.45 5.30
CA GLU A 206 6.08 22.94 5.58
C GLU A 206 4.98 22.12 4.87
N TYR A 207 5.24 20.84 4.56
CA TYR A 207 4.31 19.99 3.84
C TYR A 207 3.23 19.46 4.76
N SER A 208 1.97 19.81 4.49
CA SER A 208 0.83 19.20 5.16
C SER A 208 0.64 17.78 4.62
N TYR A 209 1.01 16.78 5.42
CA TYR A 209 0.71 15.38 5.13
C TYR A 209 -0.79 15.23 4.81
N ARG A 210 -1.08 14.56 3.69
CA ARG A 210 -2.44 14.16 3.31
C ARG A 210 -2.41 12.89 2.49
N ASN A 211 -3.11 11.87 2.95
CA ASN A 211 -3.38 10.65 2.22
C ASN A 211 -4.69 10.77 1.45
N THR A 212 -4.61 10.69 0.12
CA THR A 212 -5.77 10.84 -0.80
C THR A 212 -6.45 9.51 -1.14
N ILE A 213 -5.90 8.37 -0.70
CA ILE A 213 -6.47 7.05 -0.98
C ILE A 213 -7.02 6.42 0.31
N LEU A 214 -6.22 6.40 1.37
CA LEU A 214 -6.63 5.94 2.69
C LEU A 214 -6.91 7.16 3.56
N GLU A 215 -8.07 7.78 3.36
CA GLU A 215 -8.40 9.05 4.02
C GLU A 215 -8.41 8.96 5.55
N SER A 216 -8.75 7.79 6.11
CA SER A 216 -8.76 7.56 7.56
C SER A 216 -7.37 7.70 8.21
N ALA A 217 -6.29 7.47 7.44
CA ALA A 217 -4.91 7.67 7.88
C ALA A 217 -4.60 9.13 8.21
N ASN A 218 -5.31 10.10 7.61
CA ASN A 218 -5.18 11.53 7.93
C ASN A 218 -5.50 11.85 9.38
N SER A 219 -6.24 10.98 10.07
CA SER A 219 -6.56 11.17 11.48
C SER A 219 -5.54 10.53 12.43
N PHE A 220 -4.64 9.69 11.91
CA PHE A 220 -3.67 8.98 12.72
C PHE A 220 -2.44 9.84 12.95
N GLN A 221 -2.31 10.35 14.17
CA GLN A 221 -1.20 11.18 14.59
C GLN A 221 -0.38 10.46 15.65
N THR A 222 0.93 10.43 15.44
CA THR A 222 1.86 10.03 16.49
C THR A 222 3.21 10.71 16.32
N GLU A 223 3.90 10.88 17.43
CA GLU A 223 5.29 11.31 17.49
C GLU A 223 6.23 10.10 17.43
N ILE A 224 7.35 10.22 16.74
CA ILE A 224 8.44 9.23 16.67
C ILE A 224 9.75 9.94 16.91
N ASP A 225 10.59 9.39 17.80
CA ASP A 225 11.94 9.90 18.04
C ASP A 225 12.81 9.73 16.76
N PRO A 226 13.20 10.84 16.11
CA PRO A 226 13.93 10.83 14.85
C PRO A 226 15.45 10.77 15.07
N GLU A 227 16.19 10.47 14.00
CA GLU A 227 17.64 10.71 13.96
C GLU A 227 17.99 12.17 13.63
N ASP A 228 19.21 12.59 13.99
CA ASP A 228 19.68 13.98 13.81
C ASP A 228 19.55 14.48 12.35
N ASP A 229 19.82 13.62 11.36
CA ASP A 229 19.73 13.99 9.94
C ASP A 229 18.29 14.27 9.48
N ILE A 230 17.30 13.62 10.11
CA ILE A 230 15.87 13.91 9.93
C ILE A 230 15.52 15.24 10.59
N VAL A 231 15.91 15.45 11.85
CA VAL A 231 15.64 16.71 12.59
C VAL A 231 16.23 17.91 11.85
N ASN A 232 17.45 17.76 11.34
CA ASN A 232 18.17 18.82 10.62
C ASN A 232 17.68 19.03 9.17
N GLY A 233 16.74 18.22 8.68
CA GLY A 233 16.23 18.31 7.30
C GLY A 233 17.26 17.97 6.22
N GLU A 234 18.24 17.11 6.53
CA GLU A 234 19.30 16.72 5.58
C GLU A 234 18.80 15.73 4.51
N ILE A 235 17.70 15.04 4.80
CA ILE A 235 17.07 14.05 3.93
C ILE A 235 15.59 14.38 3.71
N ILE A 236 15.07 14.01 2.54
CA ILE A 236 13.73 14.41 2.07
C ILE A 236 12.67 13.46 2.61
N LYS A 237 11.63 14.00 3.24
CA LYS A 237 10.47 13.22 3.69
C LYS A 237 9.55 12.92 2.51
N THR A 238 9.11 11.68 2.38
CA THR A 238 8.14 11.22 1.38
C THR A 238 7.05 10.39 2.04
N TYR A 239 5.94 10.15 1.36
CA TYR A 239 4.80 9.43 1.93
C TYR A 239 4.16 8.47 0.94
N ILE A 240 3.59 7.40 1.49
CA ILE A 240 2.85 6.38 0.75
C ILE A 240 1.37 6.59 1.03
N ASN A 241 0.57 6.80 -0.01
CA ASN A 241 -0.89 6.79 0.11
C ASN A 241 -1.37 5.36 0.39
N LEU A 242 -0.98 4.42 -0.48
CA LEU A 242 -1.24 2.99 -0.34
C LEU A 242 -0.21 2.21 -1.15
N SER A 243 0.48 1.25 -0.53
CA SER A 243 1.41 0.36 -1.21
C SER A 243 1.35 -1.03 -0.62
N GLY A 244 1.49 -2.08 -1.43
CA GLY A 244 1.45 -3.44 -0.91
C GLY A 244 1.29 -4.48 -1.98
N CYS A 245 1.35 -5.74 -1.58
CA CYS A 245 1.20 -6.89 -2.48
C CYS A 245 0.23 -7.92 -1.89
N ILE A 246 -0.60 -8.48 -2.78
CA ILE A 246 -1.27 -9.76 -2.57
C ILE A 246 -0.35 -10.83 -3.14
N ILE A 247 0.08 -11.76 -2.31
CA ILE A 247 1.03 -12.81 -2.63
C ILE A 247 0.27 -14.13 -2.56
N LYS A 248 0.15 -14.82 -3.70
CA LYS A 248 -0.62 -16.05 -3.82
C LYS A 248 0.25 -17.18 -4.36
N LYS A 249 0.31 -18.27 -3.63
CA LYS A 249 0.94 -19.52 -4.07
C LYS A 249 0.00 -20.23 -5.04
N GLU A 250 0.44 -20.42 -6.27
CA GLU A 250 -0.24 -21.19 -7.31
C GLU A 250 0.52 -22.52 -7.53
N ASP A 251 0.02 -23.38 -8.43
CA ASP A 251 0.62 -24.71 -8.64
C ASP A 251 2.04 -24.67 -9.22
N GLU A 252 2.36 -23.68 -10.06
CA GLU A 252 3.63 -23.62 -10.79
C GLU A 252 4.48 -22.38 -10.46
N TYR A 253 3.89 -21.40 -9.78
CA TYR A 253 4.49 -20.10 -9.53
C TYR A 253 3.87 -19.43 -8.30
N VAL A 254 4.51 -18.35 -7.85
CA VAL A 254 3.94 -17.41 -6.90
C VAL A 254 3.47 -16.19 -7.69
N ASN A 255 2.19 -15.86 -7.56
CA ASN A 255 1.58 -14.69 -8.18
C ASN A 255 1.61 -13.51 -7.20
N LEU A 256 2.15 -12.39 -7.65
CA LEU A 256 2.16 -11.14 -6.90
C LEU A 256 1.32 -10.11 -7.67
N THR A 257 0.32 -9.56 -7.00
CA THR A 257 -0.38 -8.37 -7.48
C THR A 257 -0.10 -7.23 -6.52
N CYS A 258 0.77 -6.32 -6.93
CA CYS A 258 1.20 -5.20 -6.11
C CYS A 258 0.54 -3.91 -6.57
N VAL A 259 0.11 -3.09 -5.61
CA VAL A 259 -0.43 -1.75 -5.84
C VAL A 259 0.52 -0.76 -5.22
N ASN A 260 0.76 0.37 -5.87
CA ASN A 260 1.58 1.43 -5.32
C ASN A 260 1.02 2.80 -5.70
N SER A 261 0.84 3.64 -4.69
CA SER A 261 0.63 5.07 -4.83
C SER A 261 1.50 5.77 -3.82
N ILE A 262 2.53 6.45 -4.33
CA ILE A 262 3.48 7.24 -3.57
C ILE A 262 3.20 8.69 -3.90
N ASP A 263 3.18 9.52 -2.86
CA ASP A 263 3.21 10.95 -3.00
C ASP A 263 4.66 11.42 -2.89
N VAL A 264 5.20 11.89 -4.01
CA VAL A 264 6.57 12.41 -4.11
C VAL A 264 6.43 13.90 -4.35
N GLU A 265 6.69 14.68 -3.31
CA GLU A 265 6.67 16.12 -3.44
C GLU A 265 7.84 16.57 -4.31
N SER A 266 7.54 17.04 -5.52
CA SER A 266 8.50 17.73 -6.36
C SER A 266 7.79 18.83 -7.15
N PRO A 267 7.70 20.05 -6.59
CA PRO A 267 6.87 21.13 -7.14
C PRO A 267 7.27 21.59 -8.55
N ASN A 268 8.43 21.16 -9.06
CA ASN A 268 8.94 21.49 -10.38
C ASN A 268 9.05 20.29 -11.34
N MET A 269 8.52 19.11 -10.97
CA MET A 269 8.62 17.93 -11.82
C MET A 269 7.34 17.73 -12.63
N GLU A 270 7.48 17.64 -13.95
CA GLU A 270 6.35 17.35 -14.84
C GLU A 270 5.73 15.99 -14.48
N ASP A 271 4.39 15.90 -14.50
CA ASP A 271 3.62 14.68 -14.24
C ASP A 271 4.15 13.44 -14.98
N LEU A 272 4.64 13.63 -16.21
CA LEU A 272 5.20 12.55 -17.03
C LEU A 272 6.47 11.96 -16.39
N ILE A 273 7.36 12.81 -15.88
CA ILE A 273 8.60 12.39 -15.22
C ILE A 273 8.24 11.67 -13.91
N LEU A 274 7.28 12.20 -13.15
CA LEU A 274 6.81 11.56 -11.92
C LEU A 274 6.24 10.16 -12.19
N LYS A 275 5.47 9.99 -13.27
CA LYS A 275 4.92 8.69 -13.65
C LYS A 275 6.00 7.70 -14.06
N VAL A 276 7.04 8.16 -14.77
CA VAL A 276 8.24 7.34 -15.06
C VAL A 276 8.91 6.89 -13.76
N VAL A 277 9.19 7.81 -12.83
CA VAL A 277 9.78 7.50 -11.51
C VAL A 277 8.95 6.47 -10.74
N LYS A 278 7.63 6.67 -10.66
CA LYS A 278 6.70 5.73 -10.01
C LYS A 278 6.74 4.34 -10.65
N SER A 279 6.75 4.28 -11.98
CA SER A 279 6.82 3.00 -12.70
C SER A 279 8.14 2.27 -12.49
N ILE A 280 9.28 2.99 -12.44
CA ILE A 280 10.59 2.41 -12.15
C ILE A 280 10.62 1.88 -10.72
N LYS A 281 10.20 2.66 -9.72
CA LYS A 281 10.12 2.20 -8.31
C LYS A 281 9.27 0.93 -8.22
N MET A 282 8.14 0.87 -8.91
CA MET A 282 7.29 -0.32 -8.94
C MET A 282 7.98 -1.53 -9.60
N ALA A 283 8.61 -1.31 -10.75
CA ALA A 283 9.29 -2.36 -11.50
C ALA A 283 10.47 -2.96 -10.75
N THR A 284 11.07 -2.25 -9.78
CA THR A 284 12.14 -2.84 -8.95
C THR A 284 11.70 -4.12 -8.24
N ILE A 285 10.41 -4.28 -7.91
CA ILE A 285 9.87 -5.50 -7.30
C ILE A 285 10.07 -6.71 -8.22
N SER A 286 10.05 -6.54 -9.55
CA SER A 286 10.29 -7.66 -10.47
C SER A 286 11.71 -8.24 -10.36
N ASN A 287 12.68 -7.46 -9.83
CA ASN A 287 14.03 -7.96 -9.56
C ASN A 287 14.06 -9.03 -8.46
N LEU A 288 12.98 -9.23 -7.69
CA LEU A 288 12.85 -10.36 -6.76
C LEU A 288 13.13 -11.69 -7.47
N LYS A 289 12.74 -11.84 -8.74
CA LYS A 289 13.03 -13.03 -9.54
C LYS A 289 14.52 -13.39 -9.53
N ASN A 290 15.39 -12.40 -9.65
CA ASN A 290 16.85 -12.58 -9.70
C ASN A 290 17.41 -13.18 -8.39
N THR A 291 16.70 -13.02 -7.27
CA THR A 291 17.07 -13.62 -5.98
C THR A 291 16.91 -15.13 -6.00
N PHE A 292 16.01 -15.66 -6.82
CA PHE A 292 15.63 -17.07 -6.87
C PHE A 292 16.16 -17.81 -8.11
N GLU A 293 16.49 -17.11 -9.19
CA GLU A 293 17.06 -17.70 -10.41
C GLU A 293 18.52 -18.18 -10.25
N ASN A 294 19.22 -17.70 -9.23
CA ASN A 294 20.65 -17.97 -9.02
C ASN A 294 20.95 -19.04 -7.94
N ASN A 295 19.94 -19.73 -7.42
CA ASN A 295 20.07 -20.74 -6.37
C ASN A 295 19.64 -22.15 -6.82
#